data_AF-A0A2S9V9W6-F1
#
_entry.id   AF-A0A2S9V9W6-F1
#
_cell.length_a   1.000
_cell.length_b   1.000
_cell.length_c   1.000
_cell.angle_alpha   90.00
_cell.angle_beta   90.00
_cell.angle_gamma   90.00
#
_symmetry.space_group_name_H-M   'P 1'
#
loop_
_entity.id
_entity.type
_entity.pdbx_description
1 polymer ?
#
loop_
_entity_poly.entity_id
_entity_poly.type
_entity_poly.pdbx_seq_one_letter_code
_entity_poly.pdbx_strand_id
1 'polypeptide(L)'
;MQPTQRVVHSFNFSYIRDKKRASVVMWLVANETPSTEHRLTFFTNLMQKARELDNSRLITAAMDTHSSTANGILIDDPLASEVDIIGINSYCGWYVSEAGKCSALRWESHYNKPIIMSEFGAGALQGLYGEANERWTKEFQEAVYVHNLEMIDDISALRCISSLSS
;
A
#
# COMPACT_ATOMS: atom_id res chain seq x y z
N MET A 1 -8.05 -28.26 5.88
CA MET A 1 -7.22 -27.52 4.91
C MET A 1 -6.31 -26.57 5.69
N GLN A 2 -5.00 -26.65 5.47
CA GLN A 2 -4.02 -25.77 6.11
C GLN A 2 -4.28 -24.29 5.72
N PRO A 3 -3.98 -23.29 6.58
CA PRO A 3 -4.24 -21.88 6.28
C PRO A 3 -3.66 -21.41 4.93
N THR A 4 -2.46 -21.86 4.59
CA THR A 4 -1.77 -21.56 3.33
C THR A 4 -2.53 -22.07 2.09
N GLN A 5 -3.11 -23.27 2.17
CA GLN A 5 -3.93 -23.85 1.10
C GLN A 5 -5.24 -23.07 0.90
N ARG A 6 -5.80 -22.47 1.96
CA ARG A 6 -7.01 -21.64 1.85
C ARG A 6 -6.74 -20.37 1.05
N VAL A 7 -5.60 -19.72 1.27
CA VAL A 7 -5.22 -18.50 0.54
C VAL A 7 -5.03 -18.78 -0.95
N VAL A 8 -4.32 -19.86 -1.30
CA VAL A 8 -4.16 -20.29 -2.70
C VAL A 8 -5.52 -20.59 -3.34
N HIS A 9 -6.41 -21.26 -2.61
CA HIS A 9 -7.77 -21.53 -3.07
C HIS A 9 -8.57 -20.24 -3.31
N SER A 10 -8.52 -19.28 -2.39
CA SER A 10 -9.16 -17.97 -2.52
C SER A 10 -8.62 -17.19 -3.72
N PHE A 11 -7.31 -17.20 -3.94
CA PHE A 11 -6.71 -16.57 -5.13
C PHE A 11 -7.24 -17.21 -6.42
N ASN A 12 -7.25 -18.54 -6.51
CA ASN A 12 -7.78 -19.26 -7.66
C ASN A 12 -9.24 -18.91 -7.93
N PHE A 13 -10.05 -18.81 -6.87
CA PHE A 13 -11.46 -18.43 -7.01
C PHE A 13 -11.61 -17.03 -7.60
N SER A 14 -10.88 -16.03 -7.07
CA SER A 14 -10.87 -14.66 -7.59
C SER A 14 -10.41 -14.60 -9.04
N TYR A 15 -9.32 -15.29 -9.37
CA TYR A 15 -8.83 -15.38 -10.75
C TYR A 15 -9.87 -16.00 -11.69
N ILE A 16 -10.44 -17.16 -11.36
CA ILE A 16 -11.41 -17.85 -12.21
C ILE A 16 -12.62 -16.95 -12.50
N ARG A 17 -13.08 -16.22 -11.48
CA ARG A 17 -14.19 -15.26 -11.59
C ARG A 17 -13.86 -14.10 -12.53
N ASP A 18 -12.66 -13.53 -12.41
CA ASP A 18 -12.35 -12.21 -13.00
C ASP A 18 -11.34 -12.24 -14.17
N LYS A 19 -10.79 -13.40 -14.55
CA LYS A 19 -9.77 -13.52 -15.62
C LYS A 19 -10.17 -12.91 -16.97
N LYS A 20 -11.48 -12.81 -17.25
CA LYS A 20 -12.03 -12.21 -18.49
C LYS A 20 -12.34 -10.71 -18.37
N ARG A 21 -12.02 -10.07 -17.23
CA ARG A 21 -12.24 -8.63 -17.03
C ARG A 21 -10.97 -7.86 -17.36
N ALA A 22 -11.00 -7.14 -18.49
CA ALA A 22 -9.88 -6.31 -18.93
C ALA A 22 -9.61 -5.11 -17.99
N SER A 23 -10.62 -4.68 -17.23
CA SER A 23 -10.47 -3.63 -16.22
C SER A 23 -9.66 -4.05 -15.00
N VAL A 24 -9.51 -5.36 -14.76
CA VAL A 24 -8.59 -5.87 -13.74
C VAL A 24 -7.21 -5.89 -14.36
N VAL A 25 -6.31 -5.05 -13.87
CA VAL A 25 -4.95 -4.90 -14.42
C VAL A 25 -3.86 -5.45 -13.49
N MET A 26 -4.20 -5.68 -12.22
CA MET A 26 -3.27 -6.17 -11.22
C MET A 26 -3.94 -7.06 -10.17
N TRP A 27 -3.16 -7.97 -9.59
CA TRP A 27 -3.54 -8.83 -8.47
C TRP A 27 -2.76 -8.43 -7.21
N LEU A 28 -3.49 -8.09 -6.14
CA LEU A 28 -2.92 -7.85 -4.82
C LEU A 28 -2.82 -9.18 -4.06
N VAL A 29 -1.61 -9.59 -3.67
CA VAL A 29 -1.40 -10.88 -2.98
C VAL A 29 -1.33 -10.75 -1.45
N ALA A 30 -1.01 -9.57 -0.93
CA ALA A 30 -0.84 -9.33 0.50
C ALA A 30 -1.19 -7.88 0.88
N ASN A 31 -1.62 -7.69 2.12
CA ASN A 31 -1.79 -6.38 2.76
C ASN A 31 -1.19 -6.44 4.18
N GLU A 32 -0.28 -5.53 4.51
CA GLU A 32 0.25 -5.29 5.86
C GLU A 32 0.70 -6.56 6.61
N THR A 33 1.49 -7.38 5.94
CA THR A 33 1.98 -8.63 6.53
C THR A 33 3.38 -8.46 7.10
N PRO A 34 3.65 -8.92 8.34
CA PRO A 34 4.97 -8.79 8.95
C PRO A 34 6.10 -9.44 8.11
N SER A 35 7.24 -8.77 8.04
CA SER A 35 8.41 -9.28 7.33
C SER A 35 9.06 -10.43 8.09
N THR A 36 8.90 -11.66 7.57
CA THR A 36 9.55 -12.89 8.06
C THR A 36 9.93 -13.77 6.86
N GLU A 37 10.91 -14.66 7.02
CA GLU A 37 11.32 -15.59 5.95
C GLU A 37 10.18 -16.51 5.50
N HIS A 38 9.37 -17.00 6.45
CA HIS A 38 8.21 -17.83 6.15
C HIS A 38 7.16 -17.06 5.33
N ARG A 39 6.93 -15.79 5.67
CA ARG A 39 6.02 -14.90 4.93
C ARG A 39 6.53 -14.65 3.52
N LEU A 40 7.81 -14.33 3.36
CA LEU A 40 8.42 -14.11 2.04
C LEU A 40 8.32 -15.36 1.17
N THR A 41 8.70 -16.52 1.72
CA THR A 41 8.60 -17.81 1.01
C THR A 41 7.17 -18.10 0.59
N PHE A 42 6.20 -17.87 1.48
CA PHE A 42 4.80 -18.10 1.20
C PHE A 42 4.28 -17.23 0.05
N PHE A 43 4.52 -15.92 0.09
CA PHE A 43 4.05 -15.01 -0.96
C PHE A 43 4.80 -15.20 -2.27
N THR A 44 6.10 -15.50 -2.24
CA THR A 44 6.88 -15.83 -3.45
C THR A 44 6.26 -17.02 -4.19
N ASN A 45 5.93 -18.09 -3.46
CA ASN A 45 5.24 -19.27 -4.02
C ASN A 45 3.84 -18.93 -4.54
N LEU A 46 3.09 -18.08 -3.83
CA LEU A 46 1.76 -17.63 -4.28
C LEU A 46 1.86 -16.81 -5.57
N MET A 47 2.85 -15.93 -5.68
CA MET A 47 3.07 -15.12 -6.89
C MET A 47 3.54 -15.97 -8.05
N GLN A 48 4.42 -16.94 -7.83
CA GLN A 48 4.77 -17.92 -8.87
C GLN A 48 3.50 -18.62 -9.38
N LYS A 49 2.63 -19.07 -8.46
CA LYS A 49 1.37 -19.70 -8.85
C LYS A 49 0.43 -18.75 -9.59
N ALA A 50 0.36 -17.48 -9.18
CA ALA A 50 -0.40 -16.45 -9.85
C ALA A 50 0.08 -16.25 -11.28
N ARG A 51 1.40 -16.17 -11.51
CA ARG A 51 2.00 -16.02 -12.86
C ARG A 51 1.77 -17.24 -13.74
N GLU A 52 1.75 -18.46 -13.18
CA GLU A 52 1.37 -19.67 -13.92
C GLU A 52 -0.07 -19.60 -14.45
N LEU A 53 -0.98 -18.96 -13.71
CA LEU A 53 -2.39 -18.84 -14.07
C LEU A 53 -2.67 -17.61 -14.95
N ASP A 54 -1.95 -16.53 -14.70
CA ASP A 54 -2.12 -15.24 -15.35
C ASP A 54 -0.79 -14.50 -15.46
N ASN A 55 -0.16 -14.60 -16.63
CA ASN A 55 1.04 -13.84 -16.94
C ASN A 55 0.73 -12.54 -17.71
N SER A 56 -0.54 -12.11 -17.76
CA SER A 56 -0.97 -10.90 -18.47
C SER A 56 -1.20 -9.69 -17.56
N ARG A 57 -1.38 -9.92 -16.26
CA ARG A 57 -1.65 -8.89 -15.25
C ARG A 57 -0.48 -8.75 -14.28
N LEU A 58 -0.34 -7.54 -13.74
CA LEU A 58 0.71 -7.22 -12.79
C LEU A 58 0.39 -7.81 -11.41
N ILE A 59 1.42 -8.04 -10.60
CA ILE A 59 1.28 -8.45 -9.21
C ILE A 59 1.81 -7.35 -8.29
N THR A 60 1.08 -7.07 -7.22
CA THR A 60 1.44 -6.09 -6.19
C THR A 60 1.14 -6.63 -4.78
N ALA A 61 1.72 -5.98 -3.78
CA ALA A 61 1.43 -6.18 -2.37
C ALA A 61 1.45 -4.81 -1.68
N ALA A 62 0.53 -4.59 -0.74
CA ALA A 62 0.47 -3.38 0.08
C ALA A 62 1.32 -3.61 1.34
N MET A 63 2.43 -2.87 1.44
CA MET A 63 3.44 -3.01 2.47
C MET A 63 3.39 -1.82 3.44
N ASP A 64 3.51 -2.12 4.73
CA ASP A 64 3.64 -1.13 5.81
C ASP A 64 4.95 -1.33 6.61
N THR A 65 5.73 -2.37 6.29
CA THR A 65 7.05 -2.56 6.91
C THR A 65 8.09 -1.72 6.18
N HIS A 66 8.62 -0.72 6.87
CA HIS A 66 9.65 0.17 6.36
C HIS A 66 10.57 0.62 7.49
N SER A 67 11.84 0.86 7.18
CA SER A 67 12.82 1.40 8.13
C SER A 67 12.89 2.92 8.06
N SER A 68 13.14 3.58 9.18
CA SER A 68 13.51 5.01 9.20
C SER A 68 15.00 5.19 8.95
N THR A 69 15.36 6.16 8.11
CA THR A 69 16.73 6.59 7.83
C THR A 69 16.92 8.06 8.19
N ALA A 70 18.15 8.57 8.07
CA ALA A 70 18.41 10.00 8.23
C ALA A 70 17.71 10.87 7.17
N ASN A 71 17.36 10.28 6.03
CA ASN A 71 16.79 10.98 4.88
C ASN A 71 15.28 10.82 4.76
N GLY A 72 14.66 9.87 5.48
CA GLY A 72 13.22 9.62 5.41
C GLY A 72 12.84 8.18 5.73
N ILE A 73 11.85 7.66 5.02
CA ILE A 73 11.37 6.28 5.09
C ILE A 73 11.96 5.48 3.95
N LEU A 74 12.53 4.32 4.27
CA LEU A 74 13.11 3.41 3.31
C LEU A 74 12.23 2.18 3.13
N ILE A 75 11.86 1.91 1.87
CA ILE A 75 11.17 0.69 1.45
C ILE A 75 12.21 -0.43 1.35
N ASP A 76 12.29 -1.25 2.38
CA ASP A 76 13.26 -2.35 2.53
C ASP A 76 12.60 -3.73 2.73
N ASP A 77 11.28 -3.83 2.67
CA ASP A 77 10.57 -5.11 2.69
C ASP A 77 11.04 -5.98 1.49
N PRO A 78 11.61 -7.17 1.71
CA PRO A 78 12.10 -8.03 0.63
C PRO A 78 10.99 -8.49 -0.32
N LEU A 79 9.71 -8.44 0.06
CA LEU A 79 8.61 -8.73 -0.88
C LEU A 79 8.56 -7.73 -2.04
N ALA A 80 9.10 -6.52 -1.86
CA ALA A 80 9.24 -5.54 -2.93
C ALA A 80 10.13 -6.04 -4.10
N SER A 81 11.08 -6.97 -3.87
CA SER A 81 11.87 -7.59 -4.95
C SER A 81 11.09 -8.56 -5.82
N GLU A 82 9.95 -9.06 -5.33
CA GLU A 82 9.20 -10.14 -5.97
C GLU A 82 7.98 -9.65 -6.79
N VAL A 83 7.41 -8.51 -6.41
CA VAL A 83 6.23 -7.90 -7.06
C VAL A 83 6.59 -7.13 -8.34
N ASP A 84 5.62 -6.88 -9.23
CA ASP A 84 5.85 -6.03 -10.41
C ASP A 84 5.76 -4.53 -10.06
N ILE A 85 4.87 -4.20 -9.12
CA ILE A 85 4.64 -2.84 -8.59
C ILE A 85 4.67 -2.90 -7.06
N ILE A 86 5.37 -1.95 -6.45
CA ILE A 86 5.47 -1.81 -5.00
C ILE A 86 4.24 -1.03 -4.51
N GLY A 87 3.42 -1.63 -3.65
CA GLY A 87 2.38 -0.92 -2.92
C GLY A 87 2.86 -0.53 -1.53
N ILE A 88 2.69 0.74 -1.16
CA ILE A 88 2.96 1.23 0.19
C ILE A 88 1.69 1.78 0.83
N ASN A 89 1.52 1.48 2.11
CA ASN A 89 0.53 2.11 2.97
C ASN A 89 1.23 3.15 3.84
N SER A 90 0.64 4.34 3.98
CA SER A 90 1.15 5.37 4.87
C SER A 90 0.02 6.18 5.51
N TYR A 91 0.00 6.19 6.84
CA TYR A 91 -0.99 6.93 7.62
C TYR A 91 -0.34 8.05 8.43
N CYS A 92 0.58 8.79 7.80
CA CYS A 92 1.16 10.00 8.37
C CYS A 92 0.05 11.05 8.59
N GLY A 93 0.03 11.67 9.77
CA GLY A 93 -0.98 12.62 10.19
C GLY A 93 -2.22 11.96 10.81
N TRP A 94 -2.34 10.62 10.76
CA TRP A 94 -3.43 9.88 11.39
C TRP A 94 -2.94 8.92 12.47
N TYR A 95 -2.30 7.81 12.10
CA TYR A 95 -1.74 6.84 13.06
C TYR A 95 -0.33 7.23 13.50
N VAL A 96 0.39 7.97 12.67
CA VAL A 96 1.78 8.35 12.90
C VAL A 96 1.94 9.85 12.72
N SER A 97 2.64 10.52 13.64
CA SER A 97 2.96 11.95 13.54
C SER A 97 1.74 12.89 13.51
N GLU A 98 2.02 14.18 13.39
CA GLU A 98 1.04 15.24 13.14
C GLU A 98 0.98 15.56 11.64
N ALA A 99 -0.19 15.94 11.13
CA ALA A 99 -0.39 16.19 9.70
C ALA A 99 0.63 17.18 9.10
N GLY A 100 0.90 18.29 9.79
CA GLY A 100 1.83 19.32 9.33
C GLY A 100 3.30 18.89 9.20
N LYS A 101 3.66 17.70 9.71
CA LYS A 101 5.01 17.14 9.59
C LYS A 101 5.15 16.21 8.38
N CYS A 102 4.04 15.82 7.74
CA CYS A 102 4.03 14.79 6.71
C CYS A 102 4.60 15.27 5.38
N SER A 103 4.40 16.54 5.02
CA SER A 103 4.90 17.10 3.76
C SER A 103 6.43 17.07 3.62
N ALA A 104 7.15 17.06 4.74
CA ALA A 104 8.60 16.95 4.77
C ALA A 104 9.11 15.49 4.73
N LEU A 105 8.22 14.50 4.82
CA LEU A 105 8.59 13.10 4.76
C LEU A 105 9.09 12.76 3.35
N ARG A 106 10.12 11.93 3.27
CA ARG A 106 10.69 11.46 2.00
C ARG A 106 10.67 9.95 1.97
N TRP A 107 10.37 9.40 0.79
CA TRP A 107 10.37 7.96 0.56
C TRP A 107 11.55 7.58 -0.33
N GLU A 108 12.31 6.59 0.12
CA GLU A 108 13.43 6.02 -0.59
C GLU A 108 13.15 4.55 -0.90
N SER A 109 13.65 4.07 -2.04
CA SER A 109 13.58 2.66 -2.43
C SER A 109 14.86 2.28 -3.16
N HIS A 110 15.46 1.15 -2.78
CA HIS A 110 16.55 0.55 -3.55
C HIS A 110 16.03 -0.26 -4.75
N TYR A 111 14.73 -0.57 -4.75
CA TYR A 111 14.09 -1.33 -5.79
C TYR A 111 13.74 -0.41 -6.95
N ASN A 112 14.29 -0.68 -8.13
CA ASN A 112 14.00 0.06 -9.35
C ASN A 112 12.65 -0.38 -9.96
N LYS A 113 11.55 -0.11 -9.24
CA LYS A 113 10.19 -0.50 -9.61
C LYS A 113 9.20 0.66 -9.41
N PRO A 114 8.10 0.70 -10.18
CA PRO A 114 7.02 1.64 -9.93
C PRO A 114 6.43 1.48 -8.52
N ILE A 115 6.03 2.60 -7.91
CA ILE A 115 5.40 2.65 -6.60
C ILE A 115 3.94 3.09 -6.75
N ILE A 116 3.06 2.52 -5.94
CA ILE A 116 1.70 3.02 -5.71
C ILE A 116 1.52 3.30 -4.21
N MET A 117 0.90 4.43 -3.89
CA MET A 117 0.39 4.66 -2.54
C MET A 117 -0.95 3.93 -2.45
N SER A 118 -0.96 2.70 -1.95
CA SER A 118 -2.16 1.86 -1.91
C SER A 118 -3.16 2.31 -0.86
N GLU A 119 -2.68 2.92 0.23
CA GLU A 119 -3.52 3.49 1.28
C GLU A 119 -2.86 4.72 1.91
N PHE A 120 -3.65 5.77 2.10
CA PHE A 120 -3.36 6.89 2.98
C PHE A 120 -4.66 7.62 3.34
N GLY A 121 -4.66 8.37 4.43
CA GLY A 121 -5.78 9.24 4.79
C GLY A 121 -6.07 9.32 6.29
N ALA A 122 -7.24 9.84 6.61
CA ALA A 122 -7.76 9.99 7.97
C ALA A 122 -9.29 9.86 7.96
N GLY A 123 -9.86 9.55 9.12
CA GLY A 123 -11.31 9.50 9.29
C GLY A 123 -11.92 10.87 9.63
N ALA A 124 -13.15 11.11 9.17
CA ALA A 124 -13.95 12.29 9.53
C ALA A 124 -15.44 11.94 9.66
N LEU A 125 -16.11 12.52 10.65
CA LEU A 125 -17.56 12.39 10.78
C LEU A 125 -18.25 13.45 9.91
N GLN A 126 -19.11 13.00 8.98
CA GLN A 126 -19.86 13.92 8.13
C GLN A 126 -20.69 14.91 8.97
N GLY A 127 -20.52 16.20 8.69
CA GLY A 127 -21.21 17.28 9.40
C GLY A 127 -20.56 17.69 10.73
N LEU A 128 -19.47 17.05 11.14
CA LEU A 128 -18.63 17.52 12.23
C LEU A 128 -17.55 18.47 11.68
N TYR A 129 -17.64 19.72 12.10
CA TYR A 129 -16.70 20.78 11.75
C TYR A 129 -15.89 21.18 12.98
N GLY A 130 -14.67 21.65 12.78
CA GLY A 130 -13.84 22.18 13.84
C GLY A 130 -12.48 22.65 13.31
N GLU A 131 -11.47 22.59 14.16
CA GLU A 131 -10.13 23.03 13.78
C GLU A 131 -9.35 21.92 13.04
N ALA A 132 -8.33 22.32 12.26
CA ALA A 132 -7.50 21.40 11.47
C ALA A 132 -6.67 20.40 12.31
N ASN A 133 -6.57 20.62 13.63
CA ASN A 133 -5.91 19.72 14.58
C ASN A 133 -6.90 18.90 15.44
N GLU A 134 -8.20 19.02 15.20
CA GLU A 134 -9.24 18.28 15.91
C GLU A 134 -9.63 17.01 15.15
N ARG A 135 -9.14 15.85 15.59
CA ARG A 135 -9.43 14.56 14.94
C ARG A 135 -10.94 14.35 14.75
N TRP A 136 -11.28 13.69 13.64
CA TRP A 136 -12.65 13.40 13.18
C TRP A 136 -13.42 14.58 12.59
N THR A 137 -12.89 15.80 12.62
CA THR A 137 -13.51 16.92 11.88
C THR A 137 -13.17 16.82 10.39
N LYS A 138 -14.00 17.44 9.56
CA LYS A 138 -13.72 17.60 8.13
C LYS A 138 -12.38 18.34 7.92
N GLU A 139 -12.14 19.41 8.66
CA GLU A 139 -10.95 20.25 8.54
C GLU A 139 -9.67 19.49 8.90
N PHE A 140 -9.74 18.57 9.87
CA PHE A 140 -8.63 17.68 10.19
C PHE A 140 -8.32 16.71 9.05
N GLN A 141 -9.34 16.05 8.48
CA GLN A 141 -9.14 15.16 7.34
C GLN A 141 -8.59 15.93 6.14
N GLU A 142 -9.10 17.13 5.86
CA GLU A 142 -8.57 18.01 4.81
C GLU A 142 -7.09 18.31 5.03
N ALA A 143 -6.68 18.70 6.25
CA ALA A 143 -5.28 18.97 6.57
C ALA A 143 -4.38 17.73 6.38
N VAL A 144 -4.84 16.54 6.76
CA VAL A 144 -4.12 15.28 6.50
C VAL A 144 -3.94 15.06 4.99
N TYR A 145 -4.99 15.24 4.19
CA TYR A 145 -4.91 15.05 2.75
C TYR A 145 -3.96 16.06 2.09
N VAL A 146 -4.03 17.34 2.44
CA VAL A 146 -3.13 18.37 1.89
C VAL A 146 -1.66 17.99 2.10
N HIS A 147 -1.26 17.70 3.34
CA HIS A 147 0.14 17.40 3.64
C HIS A 147 0.62 16.05 3.11
N ASN A 148 -0.27 15.05 3.02
CA ASN A 148 0.08 13.78 2.39
C ASN A 148 0.22 13.91 0.87
N LEU A 149 -0.60 14.73 0.20
CA LEU A 149 -0.45 14.97 -1.24
C LEU A 149 0.87 15.68 -1.55
N GLU A 150 1.27 16.66 -0.73
CA GLU A 150 2.60 17.30 -0.83
C GLU A 150 3.75 16.29 -0.70
N MET A 151 3.66 15.37 0.28
CA MET A 151 4.64 14.29 0.45
C MET A 151 4.67 13.34 -0.76
N ILE A 152 3.50 12.96 -1.25
CA ILE A 152 3.30 11.99 -2.33
C ILE A 152 3.87 12.52 -3.65
N ASP A 153 3.71 13.82 -3.93
CA ASP A 153 4.24 14.48 -5.13
C ASP A 153 5.78 14.39 -5.21
N ASP A 154 6.47 14.30 -4.07
CA ASP A 154 7.93 14.16 -4.00
C ASP A 154 8.43 12.72 -4.27
N ILE A 155 7.53 11.74 -4.41
CA ILE A 155 7.88 10.33 -4.66
C ILE A 155 8.07 10.11 -6.18
N SER A 156 9.31 10.26 -6.66
CA SER A 156 9.62 10.18 -8.10
C SER A 156 9.16 8.89 -8.84
N ALA A 157 9.15 7.75 -8.15
CA ALA A 157 8.75 6.46 -8.71
C ALA A 157 7.24 6.20 -8.64
N LEU A 158 6.45 7.11 -8.05
CA LEU A 158 5.02 6.97 -7.88
C LEU A 158 4.26 7.00 -9.22
N ARG A 159 3.32 6.09 -9.41
CA ARG A 159 2.48 6.01 -10.62
C ARG A 159 0.98 5.99 -10.34
N CYS A 160 0.56 5.78 -9.10
CA CYS A 160 -0.86 5.74 -8.72
C CYS A 160 -1.01 6.03 -7.23
N ILE A 161 -2.18 6.55 -6.85
CA ILE A 161 -2.62 6.68 -5.47
C ILE A 161 -4.03 6.08 -5.31
N SER A 162 -4.28 5.48 -4.16
CA SER A 162 -5.58 4.99 -3.71
C SER A 162 -5.74 5.42 -2.27
N SER A 163 -6.62 6.39 -2.02
CA SER A 163 -6.82 6.96 -0.68
C SER A 163 -7.96 6.27 0.05
N LEU A 164 -7.92 6.33 1.38
CA LEU A 164 -9.02 5.91 2.24
C LEU A 164 -9.58 7.14 2.95
N SER A 165 -10.86 7.39 2.71
CA SER A 165 -11.67 8.39 3.44
C SER A 165 -12.85 7.65 4.05
N SER A 166 -12.99 7.72 5.37
CA SER A 166 -14.07 7.10 6.14
C SER A 166 -14.75 8.11 7.04
#